data_AF-S2JKW8-F1
#
_entry.id   AF-S2JKW8-F1
#
_cell.length_a   1.000
_cell.length_b   1.000
_cell.length_c   1.000
_cell.angle_alpha   90.00
_cell.angle_beta   90.00
_cell.angle_gamma   90.00
#
_symmetry.space_group_name_H-M   'P 1'
#
loop_
_entity.id
_entity.type
_entity.pdbx_description
1 polymer ?
#
loop_
_entity_poly.entity_id
_entity_poly.type
_entity_poly.pdbx_seq_one_letter_code
_entity_poly.pdbx_strand_id
1 'polypeptide(L)'
;MPNTPVMYTTDQQRFDPVQQPQQQQQQQQAVATTSTSTLPVHVTSDTAVAVNNTSTSNPSEAPPVLIKQPKTSTSHPINISWIVPADILSFLSVAQFPQGFDLYDFLDPTTRSEWLRFDDQQYQKFQHLQQSQQLRGNLCLSSCPGKKVRLSGPVRGRAAINRDLDQDFERMKGYGITMLVCCLDDTELEFLGAPWPKYEKAAVAHDMKIIRLPMVEGGCPKTLSEVRNAVLQVNKEIYSGNNVLAHCRGGVGRAGLFAGCWLLENLLSRSVERTVCILRERRSSKAIETYAQAEYLVRYLMALNQRLGIPFRATTAADLNSDIPFESESGSPSIPFIAKLENLISVDPALIQDDLPPIDEGSFAETLSSAPSRSNTATTFQAPELCTPKYHSF
;
A
#
# COMPACT_ATOMS: atom_id res chain seq x y z
N MET A 1 10.72 7.26 66.02
CA MET A 1 11.22 8.29 66.99
C MET A 1 12.52 8.85 66.42
N PRO A 2 12.78 10.16 66.51
CA PRO A 2 12.42 11.13 65.45
C PRO A 2 13.61 12.06 65.08
N ASN A 3 13.46 12.90 64.05
CA ASN A 3 13.73 14.35 64.14
C ASN A 3 13.51 15.11 62.81
N THR A 4 12.47 15.95 62.85
CA THR A 4 12.17 17.22 62.16
C THR A 4 13.30 18.28 62.33
N PRO A 5 13.18 19.59 61.94
CA PRO A 5 12.14 20.40 61.25
C PRO A 5 12.71 21.30 60.10
N VAL A 6 12.00 22.19 59.38
CA VAL A 6 11.37 23.51 59.72
C VAL A 6 10.59 23.98 58.45
N MET A 7 9.24 24.12 58.41
CA MET A 7 8.34 25.23 58.84
C MET A 7 8.64 26.64 58.26
N TYR A 8 7.77 27.17 57.40
CA TYR A 8 6.90 28.32 57.73
C TYR A 8 5.76 28.52 56.69
N THR A 9 4.62 28.88 57.25
CA THR A 9 3.25 29.17 56.77
C THR A 9 3.18 30.38 55.81
N THR A 10 2.11 30.65 55.03
CA THR A 10 0.78 31.10 55.50
C THR A 10 -0.29 31.09 54.37
N ASP A 11 -1.47 30.60 54.74
CA ASP A 11 -2.87 30.91 54.38
C ASP A 11 -3.38 31.32 52.97
N GLN A 12 -4.28 30.43 52.49
CA GLN A 12 -5.69 30.62 52.09
C GLN A 12 -6.11 31.74 51.12
N GLN A 13 -6.69 31.34 49.97
CA GLN A 13 -8.10 31.63 49.65
C GLN A 13 -8.66 30.80 48.46
N ARG A 14 -9.71 30.04 48.77
CA ARG A 14 -10.99 29.80 48.05
C ARG A 14 -11.01 29.34 46.57
N PHE A 15 -11.61 28.16 46.38
CA PHE A 15 -12.05 27.53 45.13
C PHE A 15 -13.25 28.23 44.48
N ASP A 16 -13.27 28.29 43.15
CA ASP A 16 -14.45 28.14 42.27
C ASP A 16 -14.00 27.55 40.90
N PRO A 17 -14.77 26.64 40.26
CA PRO A 17 -14.33 25.92 39.06
C PRO A 17 -14.71 26.66 37.77
N VAL A 18 -13.72 26.94 36.91
CA VAL A 18 -13.93 27.51 35.57
C VAL A 18 -14.22 26.40 34.55
N GLN A 19 -15.25 26.68 33.74
CA GLN A 19 -15.90 25.86 32.73
C GLN A 19 -14.99 25.45 31.57
N GLN A 20 -15.21 24.22 31.08
CA GLN A 20 -14.68 23.73 29.80
C GLN A 20 -15.39 24.42 28.61
N PRO A 21 -14.67 24.82 27.54
CA PRO A 21 -15.29 25.40 26.37
C PRO A 21 -16.02 24.36 25.50
N GLN A 22 -17.25 24.70 25.13
CA GLN A 22 -18.13 23.98 24.21
C GLN A 22 -17.54 23.91 22.80
N GLN A 23 -17.44 22.70 22.23
CA GLN A 23 -17.17 22.51 20.81
C GLN A 23 -18.43 22.83 20.00
N GLN A 24 -18.34 23.86 19.16
CA GLN A 24 -19.35 24.19 18.15
C GLN A 24 -19.36 23.13 17.06
N GLN A 25 -20.52 22.51 16.84
CA GLN A 25 -20.82 21.70 15.67
C GLN A 25 -20.89 22.61 14.43
N GLN A 26 -19.86 22.56 13.57
CA GLN A 26 -20.00 23.03 12.20
C GLN A 26 -20.53 21.90 11.32
N GLN A 27 -21.76 22.07 10.83
CA GLN A 27 -22.34 21.28 9.75
C GLN A 27 -21.52 21.50 8.48
N GLN A 28 -20.77 20.49 8.04
CA GLN A 28 -20.24 20.45 6.68
C GLN A 28 -21.32 19.90 5.74
N GLN A 29 -21.83 20.80 4.91
CA GLN A 29 -22.66 20.47 3.76
C GLN A 29 -21.84 19.67 2.74
N ALA A 30 -22.38 18.53 2.32
CA ALA A 30 -21.82 17.73 1.25
C ALA A 30 -21.96 18.48 -0.08
N VAL A 31 -20.83 18.85 -0.69
CA VAL A 31 -20.77 19.32 -2.08
C VAL A 31 -20.80 18.08 -2.97
N ALA A 32 -21.90 17.91 -3.69
CA ALA A 32 -22.08 16.88 -4.70
C ALA A 32 -21.23 17.21 -5.94
N THR A 33 -20.27 16.35 -6.27
CA THR A 33 -19.64 16.33 -7.59
C THR A 33 -20.58 15.65 -8.57
N THR A 34 -21.13 16.46 -9.47
CA THR A 34 -21.96 16.07 -10.61
C THR A 34 -21.18 15.24 -11.61
N SER A 35 -21.65 14.02 -11.88
CA SER A 35 -21.34 13.29 -13.10
C SER A 35 -22.48 13.51 -14.09
N THR A 36 -22.13 14.03 -15.26
CA THR A 36 -23.02 14.39 -16.36
C THR A 36 -23.41 13.15 -17.16
N SER A 37 -24.72 12.88 -17.24
CA SER A 37 -25.34 11.99 -18.24
C SER A 37 -26.83 12.32 -18.37
N THR A 38 -27.16 13.27 -19.26
CA THR A 38 -28.49 13.53 -19.85
C THR A 38 -28.87 12.39 -20.83
N LEU A 39 -30.09 11.89 -21.07
CA LEU A 39 -31.54 12.15 -20.82
C LEU A 39 -32.31 10.92 -21.46
N PRO A 40 -33.67 10.80 -21.57
CA PRO A 40 -34.81 11.42 -20.84
C PRO A 40 -35.96 10.46 -20.40
N VAL A 41 -36.71 10.92 -19.38
CA VAL A 41 -38.20 10.97 -19.23
C VAL A 41 -39.06 9.69 -19.09
N HIS A 42 -39.73 9.56 -17.94
CA HIS A 42 -41.20 9.59 -17.88
C HIS A 42 -41.73 10.06 -16.51
N VAL A 43 -42.69 10.99 -16.60
CA VAL A 43 -43.43 11.68 -15.54
C VAL A 43 -44.64 10.85 -15.13
N THR A 44 -44.95 10.77 -13.83
CA THR A 44 -46.31 10.96 -13.30
C THR A 44 -46.28 11.36 -11.83
N SER A 45 -47.10 12.36 -11.54
CA SER A 45 -47.49 12.92 -10.24
C SER A 45 -48.23 11.90 -9.37
N ASP A 46 -48.29 12.13 -8.06
CA ASP A 46 -49.57 12.44 -7.41
C ASP A 46 -49.47 12.76 -5.90
N THR A 47 -50.04 13.92 -5.59
CA THR A 47 -50.82 14.35 -4.41
C THR A 47 -50.42 13.96 -2.99
N ALA A 48 -50.04 14.99 -2.24
CA ALA A 48 -50.10 15.04 -0.79
C ALA A 48 -51.56 15.15 -0.28
N VAL A 49 -51.91 14.36 0.73
CA VAL A 49 -53.08 14.61 1.58
C VAL A 49 -52.60 14.62 3.03
N ALA A 50 -52.71 15.79 3.66
CA ALA A 50 -52.47 15.99 5.07
C ALA A 50 -53.65 15.44 5.87
N VAL A 51 -53.37 14.59 6.86
CA VAL A 51 -54.34 14.22 7.90
C VAL A 51 -53.71 14.49 9.25
N ASN A 52 -54.23 15.51 9.91
CA ASN A 52 -54.01 15.78 11.34
C ASN A 52 -54.64 14.64 12.16
N ASN A 53 -53.88 14.07 13.10
CA ASN A 53 -54.46 13.40 14.26
C ASN A 53 -53.63 13.67 15.51
N THR A 54 -54.31 14.22 16.51
CA THR A 54 -53.85 14.52 17.84
C THR A 54 -53.97 13.31 18.78
N SER A 55 -53.13 13.34 19.82
CA SER A 55 -53.22 12.61 21.11
C SER A 55 -52.68 11.18 21.17
N THR A 56 -51.56 10.98 21.87
CA THR A 56 -51.50 10.65 23.30
C THR A 56 -50.05 10.35 23.70
N SER A 57 -49.61 10.94 24.81
CA SER A 57 -48.26 10.83 25.36
C SER A 57 -48.09 9.49 26.10
N ASN A 58 -47.22 8.63 25.58
CA ASN A 58 -46.67 7.48 26.32
C ASN A 58 -45.20 7.76 26.72
N PRO A 59 -44.74 7.25 27.86
CA PRO A 59 -43.45 7.62 28.42
C PRO A 59 -42.29 6.98 27.63
N SER A 60 -41.48 7.84 27.01
CA SER A 60 -40.06 7.69 26.68
C SER A 60 -39.53 6.24 26.59
N GLU A 61 -39.87 5.52 25.51
CA GLU A 61 -38.97 4.49 24.98
C GLU A 61 -37.72 5.19 24.45
N ALA A 62 -36.55 4.83 25.00
CA ALA A 62 -35.28 5.23 24.41
C ALA A 62 -35.30 4.84 22.91
N PRO A 63 -34.85 5.70 22.00
CA PRO A 63 -34.88 5.39 20.58
C PRO A 63 -34.16 4.05 20.38
N PRO A 64 -34.73 3.11 19.61
CA PRO A 64 -34.11 1.81 19.40
C PRO A 64 -32.69 2.08 18.92
N VAL A 65 -31.70 1.58 19.67
CA VAL A 65 -30.30 1.65 19.28
C VAL A 65 -30.25 1.01 17.91
N LEU A 66 -30.07 1.85 16.87
CA LEU A 66 -30.16 1.40 15.49
C LEU A 66 -28.94 0.51 15.27
N ILE A 67 -29.10 -0.80 15.50
CA ILE A 67 -28.04 -1.79 15.33
C ILE A 67 -27.72 -1.76 13.85
N LYS A 68 -26.66 -1.04 13.50
CA LYS A 68 -26.19 -0.95 12.12
C LYS A 68 -25.87 -2.36 11.66
N GLN A 69 -26.65 -2.85 10.69
CA GLN A 69 -26.47 -4.15 10.07
C GLN A 69 -25.01 -4.33 9.64
N PRO A 70 -24.43 -5.55 9.78
CA PRO A 70 -23.06 -5.78 9.37
C PRO A 70 -22.83 -5.49 7.89
N LYS A 71 -21.64 -4.93 7.59
CA LYS A 71 -21.17 -4.75 6.21
C LYS A 71 -20.79 -6.11 5.62
N THR A 72 -21.48 -6.51 4.55
CA THR A 72 -21.33 -7.81 3.85
C THR A 72 -20.66 -7.64 2.50
N SER A 73 -20.26 -8.75 1.84
CA SER A 73 -19.67 -8.71 0.49
C SER A 73 -20.63 -8.13 -0.56
N THR A 74 -21.95 -8.20 -0.34
CA THR A 74 -22.96 -7.59 -1.19
C THR A 74 -23.15 -6.10 -0.91
N SER A 75 -23.33 -5.71 0.37
CA SER A 75 -23.62 -4.32 0.73
C SER A 75 -22.40 -3.41 0.66
N HIS A 76 -21.22 -3.98 0.95
CA HIS A 76 -19.94 -3.28 1.02
C HIS A 76 -18.86 -4.21 0.47
N PRO A 77 -18.85 -4.44 -0.86
CA PRO A 77 -17.91 -5.34 -1.48
C PRO A 77 -16.47 -4.95 -1.16
N ILE A 78 -15.58 -5.95 -1.22
CA ILE A 78 -14.16 -5.71 -1.01
C ILE A 78 -13.64 -4.63 -1.95
N ASN A 79 -13.05 -3.59 -1.35
CA ASN A 79 -12.43 -2.49 -2.08
C ASN A 79 -11.04 -2.92 -2.58
N ILE A 80 -10.78 -2.74 -3.87
CA ILE A 80 -9.53 -3.11 -4.52
C ILE A 80 -8.85 -1.83 -4.99
N SER A 81 -7.74 -1.50 -4.35
CA SER A 81 -6.94 -0.31 -4.64
C SER A 81 -5.84 -0.64 -5.63
N TRP A 82 -6.01 -0.24 -6.89
CA TRP A 82 -5.02 -0.42 -7.95
C TRP A 82 -3.81 0.49 -7.74
N ILE A 83 -2.59 -0.07 -7.74
CA ILE A 83 -1.36 0.71 -7.56
C ILE A 83 -1.11 1.60 -8.78
N VAL A 84 -1.06 1.01 -9.99
CA VAL A 84 -0.87 1.78 -11.23
C VAL A 84 -2.24 2.16 -11.83
N PRO A 85 -2.52 3.44 -12.08
CA PRO A 85 -3.70 3.87 -12.85
C PRO A 85 -3.78 3.20 -14.22
N ALA A 86 -4.99 2.91 -14.72
CA ALA A 86 -5.18 2.08 -15.92
C ALA A 86 -4.62 2.71 -17.21
N ASP A 87 -4.71 4.03 -17.34
CA ASP A 87 -4.10 4.83 -18.40
C ASP A 87 -2.56 4.74 -18.38
N ILE A 88 -1.96 4.91 -17.20
CA ILE A 88 -0.50 4.74 -17.00
C ILE A 88 -0.08 3.29 -17.26
N LEU A 89 -0.85 2.30 -16.81
CA LEU A 89 -0.56 0.88 -17.01
C LEU A 89 -0.56 0.50 -18.50
N SER A 90 -1.52 1.05 -19.25
CA SER A 90 -1.60 0.91 -20.71
C SER A 90 -0.33 1.44 -21.36
N PHE A 91 0.17 2.60 -20.90
CA PHE A 91 1.42 3.17 -21.36
C PHE A 91 2.64 2.30 -21.02
N LEU A 92 2.76 1.90 -19.75
CA LEU A 92 3.86 1.06 -19.26
C LEU A 92 3.89 -0.35 -19.86
N SER A 93 2.82 -0.78 -20.53
CA SER A 93 2.80 -2.04 -21.28
C SER A 93 3.64 -1.98 -22.55
N VAL A 94 3.83 -0.79 -23.13
CA VAL A 94 4.54 -0.60 -24.40
C VAL A 94 5.77 0.30 -24.31
N ALA A 95 5.82 1.19 -23.32
CA ALA A 95 6.86 2.20 -23.12
C ALA A 95 7.39 2.21 -21.68
N GLN A 96 8.43 3.01 -21.45
CA GLN A 96 8.97 3.34 -20.13
C GLN A 96 8.71 4.81 -19.83
N PHE A 97 8.74 5.20 -18.55
CA PHE A 97 8.68 6.62 -18.21
C PHE A 97 9.84 7.39 -18.82
N PRO A 98 9.65 8.68 -19.20
CA PRO A 98 10.73 9.55 -19.61
C PRO A 98 11.83 9.63 -18.55
N GLN A 99 13.06 9.89 -18.97
CA GLN A 99 14.19 10.00 -18.05
C GLN A 99 13.90 11.05 -16.96
N GLY A 100 14.10 10.66 -15.71
CA GLY A 100 13.89 11.55 -14.58
C GLY A 100 12.42 11.66 -14.12
N PHE A 101 11.51 10.88 -14.69
CA PHE A 101 10.14 10.73 -14.21
C PHE A 101 9.90 9.34 -13.61
N ASP A 102 8.95 9.25 -12.69
CA ASP A 102 8.41 7.98 -12.20
C ASP A 102 6.89 8.06 -11.95
N LEU A 103 6.28 7.00 -11.41
CA LEU A 103 4.83 6.93 -11.22
C LEU A 103 4.27 8.10 -10.39
N TYR A 104 5.02 8.62 -9.43
CA TYR A 104 4.56 9.72 -8.59
C TYR A 104 4.32 11.00 -9.41
N ASP A 105 5.20 11.32 -10.36
CA ASP A 105 5.02 12.51 -11.22
C ASP A 105 3.75 12.38 -12.07
N PHE A 106 3.46 11.16 -12.53
CA PHE A 106 2.26 10.88 -13.32
C PHE A 106 0.99 10.77 -12.47
N LEU A 107 1.05 10.87 -11.14
CA LEU A 107 -0.17 11.07 -10.33
C LEU A 107 -0.77 12.46 -10.56
N ASP A 108 0.05 13.46 -10.91
CA ASP A 108 -0.42 14.76 -11.35
C ASP A 108 -1.10 14.68 -12.74
N PRO A 109 -2.37 15.10 -12.87
CA PRO A 109 -3.09 15.05 -14.14
C PRO A 109 -2.44 15.89 -15.25
N THR A 110 -1.77 16.99 -14.92
CA THR A 110 -1.15 17.89 -15.90
C THR A 110 0.00 17.18 -16.59
N THR A 111 0.96 16.69 -15.79
CA THR A 111 2.09 15.86 -16.23
C THR A 111 1.59 14.66 -17.02
N ARG A 112 0.55 13.99 -16.51
CA ARG A 112 -0.05 12.85 -17.19
C ARG A 112 -0.56 13.19 -18.59
N SER A 113 -1.28 14.29 -18.75
CA SER A 113 -1.87 14.72 -20.03
C SER A 113 -0.82 15.19 -21.06
N GLU A 114 0.30 15.70 -20.57
CA GLU A 114 1.42 16.15 -21.39
C GLU A 114 2.22 14.95 -21.92
N TRP A 115 2.53 13.98 -21.05
CA TRP A 115 3.52 12.94 -21.33
C TRP A 115 2.95 11.56 -21.70
N LEU A 116 1.70 11.21 -21.32
CA LEU A 116 1.11 9.93 -21.73
C LEU A 116 0.56 10.00 -23.16
N ARG A 117 1.45 9.97 -24.14
CA ARG A 117 1.09 9.89 -25.56
C ARG A 117 1.90 8.80 -26.23
N PHE A 118 1.22 8.02 -27.06
CA PHE A 118 1.89 7.04 -27.91
C PHE A 118 2.40 7.70 -29.17
N ASP A 119 3.62 7.37 -29.56
CA ASP A 119 4.02 7.48 -30.97
C ASP A 119 3.32 6.40 -31.81
N ASP A 120 3.39 6.50 -33.14
CA ASP A 120 2.69 5.58 -34.04
C ASP A 120 3.11 4.11 -33.82
N GLN A 121 4.38 3.85 -33.51
CA GLN A 121 4.88 2.49 -33.29
C GLN A 121 4.36 1.92 -31.95
N GLN A 122 4.39 2.73 -30.90
CA GLN A 122 3.84 2.38 -29.58
C GLN A 122 2.34 2.14 -29.66
N TYR A 123 1.62 2.95 -30.44
CA TYR A 123 0.18 2.79 -30.62
C TYR A 123 -0.16 1.48 -31.32
N GLN A 124 0.54 1.13 -32.41
CA GLN A 124 0.37 -0.15 -33.10
C GLN A 124 0.69 -1.34 -32.19
N LYS A 125 1.78 -1.25 -31.41
CA LYS A 125 2.15 -2.28 -30.43
C LYS A 125 1.08 -2.41 -29.35
N PHE A 126 0.55 -1.31 -28.84
CA PHE A 126 -0.51 -1.31 -27.85
C PHE A 126 -1.77 -2.00 -28.38
N GLN A 127 -2.20 -1.67 -29.60
CA GLN A 127 -3.33 -2.33 -30.24
C GLN A 127 -3.13 -3.84 -30.38
N HIS A 128 -1.93 -4.27 -30.81
CA HIS A 128 -1.61 -5.70 -30.91
C HIS A 128 -1.66 -6.41 -29.56
N LEU A 129 -1.05 -5.83 -28.51
CA LEU A 129 -1.08 -6.40 -27.16
C LEU A 129 -2.50 -6.43 -26.59
N GLN A 130 -3.30 -5.41 -26.87
CA GLN A 130 -4.69 -5.36 -26.44
C GLN A 130 -5.53 -6.46 -27.11
N GLN A 131 -5.37 -6.66 -28.42
CA GLN A 131 -6.09 -7.70 -29.18
C GLN A 131 -5.67 -9.12 -28.76
N SER A 132 -4.39 -9.32 -28.46
CA SER A 132 -3.84 -10.62 -28.01
C SER A 132 -3.99 -10.85 -26.50
N GLN A 133 -4.58 -9.92 -25.75
CA GLN A 133 -4.70 -9.96 -24.28
C GLN A 133 -3.35 -10.13 -23.56
N GLN A 134 -2.31 -9.48 -24.09
CA GLN A 134 -0.94 -9.51 -23.59
C GLN A 134 -0.51 -8.19 -22.93
N LEU A 135 -1.46 -7.29 -22.63
CA LEU A 135 -1.19 -6.15 -21.77
C LEU A 135 -0.77 -6.63 -20.39
N ARG A 136 0.10 -5.88 -19.72
CA ARG A 136 0.58 -6.26 -18.39
C ARG A 136 -0.55 -6.10 -17.37
N GLY A 137 -0.58 -7.00 -16.38
CA GLY A 137 -1.43 -6.88 -15.22
C GLY A 137 -0.93 -5.82 -14.23
N ASN A 138 -1.50 -5.81 -13.04
CA ASN A 138 -1.25 -4.80 -12.02
C ASN A 138 -1.13 -5.40 -10.63
N LEU A 139 -0.50 -4.66 -9.73
CA LEU A 139 -0.57 -4.92 -8.29
C LEU A 139 -1.72 -4.12 -7.69
N CYS A 140 -2.48 -4.73 -6.80
CA CYS A 140 -3.54 -4.07 -6.06
C CYS A 140 -3.51 -4.40 -4.57
N LEU A 141 -4.15 -3.55 -3.77
CA LEU A 141 -4.20 -3.66 -2.32
C LEU A 141 -5.63 -3.84 -1.83
N SER A 142 -5.80 -4.66 -0.79
CA SER A 142 -7.05 -4.70 -0.04
C SER A 142 -6.88 -5.12 1.42
N SER A 143 -7.97 -4.97 2.17
CA SER A 143 -8.17 -5.67 3.45
C SER A 143 -8.37 -7.18 3.24
N CYS A 144 -8.21 -7.97 4.31
CA CYS A 144 -8.35 -9.43 4.25
C CYS A 144 -9.67 -9.90 3.59
N PRO A 145 -9.62 -10.75 2.56
CA PRO A 145 -10.79 -11.40 1.98
C PRO A 145 -11.58 -12.18 3.04
N GLY A 146 -12.91 -12.19 2.96
CA GLY A 146 -13.77 -12.90 3.91
C GLY A 146 -13.75 -12.36 5.34
N LYS A 147 -13.18 -11.17 5.55
CA LYS A 147 -13.01 -10.56 6.89
C LYS A 147 -14.31 -10.48 7.68
N LYS A 148 -14.26 -10.98 8.91
CA LYS A 148 -15.29 -10.88 9.93
C LYS A 148 -14.73 -10.18 11.17
N VAL A 149 -15.27 -9.01 11.52
CA VAL A 149 -14.87 -8.26 12.72
C VAL A 149 -16.06 -7.55 13.36
N ARG A 150 -16.01 -7.40 14.68
CA ARG A 150 -17.03 -6.67 15.47
C ARG A 150 -18.44 -7.26 15.31
N LEU A 151 -18.55 -8.59 15.25
CA LEU A 151 -19.83 -9.28 15.06
C LEU A 151 -20.75 -9.21 16.31
N SER A 152 -20.18 -8.97 17.49
CA SER A 152 -20.91 -8.78 18.75
C SER A 152 -21.43 -7.36 18.97
N GLY A 153 -21.26 -6.45 17.99
CA GLY A 153 -21.78 -5.08 18.03
C GLY A 153 -20.73 -4.02 17.65
N PRO A 154 -21.14 -2.77 17.42
CA PRO A 154 -20.23 -1.68 17.07
C PRO A 154 -19.21 -1.40 18.17
N VAL A 155 -17.93 -1.27 17.81
CA VAL A 155 -16.86 -0.86 18.73
C VAL A 155 -16.37 0.52 18.32
N ARG A 156 -16.43 1.50 19.23
CA ARG A 156 -16.02 2.91 18.97
C ARG A 156 -16.66 3.51 17.70
N GLY A 157 -17.95 3.26 17.49
CA GLY A 157 -18.71 3.77 16.34
C GLY A 157 -18.40 3.10 14.98
N ARG A 158 -17.49 2.12 14.93
CA ARG A 158 -17.17 1.39 13.69
C ARG A 158 -18.13 0.22 13.48
N ALA A 159 -18.73 0.14 12.29
CA ALA A 159 -19.71 -0.89 11.94
C ALA A 159 -19.12 -2.31 11.91
N ALA A 160 -19.94 -3.32 12.21
CA ALA A 160 -19.58 -4.73 12.03
C ALA A 160 -19.23 -5.02 10.56
N ILE A 161 -18.29 -5.94 10.34
CA ILE A 161 -17.96 -6.47 9.00
C ILE A 161 -18.17 -7.98 9.07
N ASN A 162 -18.95 -8.52 8.13
CA ASN A 162 -19.21 -9.94 7.97
C ASN A 162 -19.18 -10.27 6.48
N ARG A 163 -17.99 -10.27 5.89
CA ARG A 163 -17.82 -10.66 4.50
C ARG A 163 -17.74 -12.16 4.34
N ASP A 164 -18.09 -12.61 3.15
CA ASP A 164 -17.95 -13.99 2.74
C ASP A 164 -16.68 -14.15 1.90
N LEU A 165 -15.95 -15.23 2.15
CA LEU A 165 -14.65 -15.44 1.53
C LEU A 165 -14.79 -15.80 0.05
N ASP A 166 -15.71 -16.71 -0.27
CA ASP A 166 -15.94 -17.15 -1.64
C ASP A 166 -16.49 -16.01 -2.51
N GLN A 167 -17.39 -15.18 -1.98
CA GLN A 167 -17.85 -13.99 -2.71
C GLN A 167 -16.74 -12.95 -2.93
N ASP A 168 -15.85 -12.76 -1.96
CA ASP A 168 -14.71 -11.85 -2.13
C ASP A 168 -13.72 -12.40 -3.19
N PHE A 169 -13.47 -13.70 -3.22
CA PHE A 169 -12.62 -14.35 -4.23
C PHE A 169 -13.26 -14.35 -5.62
N GLU A 170 -14.56 -14.65 -5.74
CA GLU A 170 -15.29 -14.55 -7.00
C GLU A 170 -15.17 -13.13 -7.59
N ARG A 171 -15.36 -12.12 -6.73
CA ARG A 171 -15.19 -10.72 -7.14
C ARG A 171 -13.76 -10.42 -7.61
N MET A 172 -12.75 -10.90 -6.89
CA MET A 172 -11.35 -10.71 -7.27
C MET A 172 -11.02 -11.38 -8.60
N LYS A 173 -11.50 -12.61 -8.82
CA LYS A 173 -11.39 -13.33 -10.09
C LYS A 173 -12.02 -12.55 -11.23
N GLY A 174 -13.17 -11.92 -11.00
CA GLY A 174 -13.83 -11.02 -11.95
C GLY A 174 -13.00 -9.79 -12.35
N TYR A 175 -11.99 -9.41 -11.55
CA TYR A 175 -11.01 -8.37 -11.90
C TYR A 175 -9.70 -8.94 -12.47
N GLY A 176 -9.66 -10.22 -12.86
CA GLY A 176 -8.47 -10.88 -13.39
C GLY A 176 -7.36 -11.08 -12.35
N ILE A 177 -7.69 -11.07 -11.06
CA ILE A 177 -6.73 -11.36 -10.00
C ILE A 177 -6.54 -12.88 -9.91
N THR A 178 -5.31 -13.34 -10.12
CA THR A 178 -4.96 -14.78 -10.14
C THR A 178 -4.00 -15.15 -9.01
N MET A 179 -3.46 -14.17 -8.29
CA MET A 179 -2.51 -14.39 -7.21
C MET A 179 -2.77 -13.46 -6.03
N LEU A 180 -2.62 -14.01 -4.83
CA LEU A 180 -2.75 -13.33 -3.55
C LEU A 180 -1.40 -13.32 -2.83
N VAL A 181 -0.98 -12.15 -2.35
CA VAL A 181 0.11 -12.03 -1.37
C VAL A 181 -0.51 -11.83 0.00
N CYS A 182 -0.45 -12.88 0.82
CA CYS A 182 -1.09 -12.93 2.14
C CYS A 182 -0.08 -12.58 3.24
N CYS A 183 -0.20 -11.38 3.79
CA CYS A 183 0.71 -10.85 4.80
C CYS A 183 0.33 -11.19 6.26
N LEU A 184 -0.58 -12.15 6.46
CA LEU A 184 -1.15 -12.51 7.76
C LEU A 184 -0.65 -13.88 8.22
N ASP A 185 -0.41 -14.08 9.51
CA ASP A 185 -0.22 -15.43 10.03
C ASP A 185 -1.57 -16.17 10.18
N ASP A 186 -1.50 -17.46 10.52
CA ASP A 186 -2.67 -18.32 10.63
C ASP A 186 -3.60 -17.89 11.78
N THR A 187 -3.02 -17.39 12.88
CA THR A 187 -3.76 -16.90 14.05
C THR A 187 -4.61 -15.68 13.70
N GLU A 188 -4.05 -14.72 12.97
CA GLU A 188 -4.76 -13.52 12.54
C GLU A 188 -5.81 -13.85 11.47
N LEU A 189 -5.54 -14.78 10.57
CA LEU A 189 -6.52 -15.30 9.61
C LEU A 189 -7.73 -15.94 10.30
N GLU A 190 -7.48 -16.81 11.28
CA GLU A 190 -8.50 -17.43 12.15
C GLU A 190 -9.33 -16.35 12.87
N PHE A 191 -8.65 -15.38 13.50
CA PHE A 191 -9.30 -14.27 14.19
C PHE A 191 -10.21 -13.43 13.28
N LEU A 192 -9.85 -13.32 12.00
CA LEU A 192 -10.66 -12.61 10.99
C LEU A 192 -11.74 -13.48 10.35
N GLY A 193 -11.94 -14.72 10.82
CA GLY A 193 -12.97 -15.64 10.33
C GLY A 193 -12.65 -16.28 8.98
N ALA A 194 -11.38 -16.29 8.59
CA ALA A 194 -10.88 -16.87 7.35
C ALA A 194 -9.67 -17.78 7.62
N PRO A 195 -9.83 -18.84 8.44
CA PRO A 195 -8.72 -19.69 8.87
C PRO A 195 -8.00 -20.34 7.68
N TRP A 196 -6.70 -20.58 7.84
CA TRP A 196 -5.83 -20.98 6.72
C TRP A 196 -6.38 -22.16 5.89
N PRO A 197 -6.86 -23.28 6.46
CA PRO A 197 -7.40 -24.38 5.66
C PRO A 197 -8.62 -24.00 4.80
N LYS A 198 -9.47 -23.09 5.30
CA LYS A 198 -10.59 -22.54 4.54
C LYS A 198 -10.09 -21.59 3.45
N TYR A 199 -9.13 -20.74 3.79
CA TYR A 199 -8.55 -19.75 2.89
C TYR A 199 -7.88 -20.41 1.67
N GLU A 200 -7.00 -21.37 1.93
CA GLU A 200 -6.29 -22.13 0.89
C GLU A 200 -7.27 -22.90 -0.01
N LYS A 201 -8.25 -23.60 0.60
CA LYS A 201 -9.27 -24.33 -0.16
C LYS A 201 -10.08 -23.42 -1.08
N ALA A 202 -10.50 -22.26 -0.58
CA ALA A 202 -11.23 -21.29 -1.39
C ALA A 202 -10.35 -20.75 -2.53
N ALA A 203 -9.07 -20.48 -2.28
CA ALA A 203 -8.18 -19.97 -3.32
C ALA A 203 -8.01 -20.99 -4.45
N VAL A 204 -7.83 -22.26 -4.11
CA VAL A 204 -7.80 -23.36 -5.09
C VAL A 204 -9.10 -23.44 -5.88
N ALA A 205 -10.26 -23.35 -5.22
CA ALA A 205 -11.57 -23.39 -5.88
C ALA A 205 -11.81 -22.20 -6.85
N HIS A 206 -11.09 -21.09 -6.64
CA HIS A 206 -11.18 -19.88 -7.45
C HIS A 206 -10.01 -19.69 -8.42
N ASP A 207 -9.15 -20.71 -8.60
CA ASP A 207 -7.94 -20.67 -9.45
C ASP A 207 -6.93 -19.58 -9.04
N MET A 208 -6.79 -19.33 -7.74
CA MET A 208 -5.87 -18.33 -7.19
C MET A 208 -4.63 -18.96 -6.56
N LYS A 209 -3.46 -18.48 -6.97
CA LYS A 209 -2.16 -18.78 -6.34
C LYS A 209 -2.02 -17.96 -5.06
N ILE A 210 -1.31 -18.48 -4.07
CA ILE A 210 -1.01 -17.75 -2.83
C ILE A 210 0.50 -17.70 -2.59
N ILE A 211 1.01 -16.50 -2.32
CA ILE A 211 2.30 -16.27 -1.69
C ILE A 211 2.05 -15.94 -0.21
N ARG A 212 2.63 -16.73 0.69
CA ARG A 212 2.62 -16.46 2.13
C ARG A 212 3.80 -15.57 2.50
N LEU A 213 3.51 -14.43 3.13
CA LEU A 213 4.52 -13.53 3.68
C LEU A 213 4.09 -13.05 5.08
N PRO A 214 3.92 -13.98 6.04
CA PRO A 214 3.32 -13.67 7.33
C PRO A 214 4.20 -12.68 8.11
N MET A 215 3.59 -11.59 8.55
CA MET A 215 4.22 -10.56 9.36
C MET A 215 3.33 -10.27 10.57
N VAL A 216 3.92 -10.02 11.74
CA VAL A 216 3.18 -9.55 12.92
C VAL A 216 2.55 -8.17 12.66
N GLU A 217 1.46 -7.81 13.35
CA GLU A 217 0.82 -6.50 13.19
C GLU A 217 1.82 -5.37 13.45
N GLY A 218 1.94 -4.42 12.50
CA GLY A 218 2.93 -3.34 12.54
C GLY A 218 4.38 -3.72 12.16
N GLY A 219 4.66 -5.02 11.95
CA GLY A 219 5.99 -5.53 11.62
C GLY A 219 6.35 -5.51 10.14
N CYS A 220 7.51 -6.11 9.85
CA CYS A 220 8.14 -6.23 8.54
C CYS A 220 8.50 -7.70 8.24
N PRO A 221 8.77 -8.05 6.97
CA PRO A 221 9.28 -9.37 6.59
C PRO A 221 10.65 -9.64 7.20
N LYS A 222 11.03 -10.92 7.32
CA LYS A 222 12.25 -11.30 8.04
C LYS A 222 13.52 -10.84 7.35
N THR A 223 13.56 -10.94 6.02
CA THR A 223 14.75 -10.59 5.23
C THR A 223 14.34 -9.85 3.96
N LEU A 224 15.25 -9.02 3.41
CA LEU A 224 15.04 -8.36 2.11
C LEU A 224 14.89 -9.37 0.97
N SER A 225 15.64 -10.48 1.04
CA SER A 225 15.62 -11.55 0.02
C SER A 225 14.27 -12.27 -0.06
N GLU A 226 13.61 -12.50 1.07
CA GLU A 226 12.28 -13.11 1.12
C GLU A 226 11.26 -12.26 0.34
N VAL A 227 11.24 -10.94 0.60
CA VAL A 227 10.35 -10.01 -0.11
C VAL A 227 10.68 -9.94 -1.58
N ARG A 228 11.96 -9.84 -1.92
CA ARG A 228 12.40 -9.77 -3.30
C ARG A 228 11.98 -11.01 -4.09
N ASN A 229 12.11 -12.20 -3.51
CA ASN A 229 11.67 -13.44 -4.15
C ASN A 229 10.16 -13.45 -4.38
N ALA A 230 9.36 -12.92 -3.46
CA ALA A 230 7.93 -12.73 -3.65
C ALA A 230 7.64 -11.71 -4.76
N VAL A 231 8.33 -10.56 -4.79
CA VAL A 231 8.21 -9.54 -5.85
C VAL A 231 8.52 -10.13 -7.23
N LEU A 232 9.57 -10.94 -7.37
CA LEU A 232 9.91 -11.59 -8.63
C LEU A 232 8.83 -12.57 -9.11
N GLN A 233 8.16 -13.29 -8.20
CA GLN A 233 7.03 -14.14 -8.54
C GLN A 233 5.81 -13.32 -8.97
N VAL A 234 5.51 -12.25 -8.25
CA VAL A 234 4.45 -11.29 -8.60
C VAL A 234 4.70 -10.67 -9.98
N ASN A 235 5.94 -10.30 -10.27
CA ASN A 235 6.30 -9.75 -11.58
C ASN A 235 6.04 -10.75 -12.71
N LYS A 236 6.37 -12.03 -12.54
CA LYS A 236 6.06 -13.06 -13.55
C LYS A 236 4.56 -13.15 -13.83
N GLU A 237 3.74 -13.09 -12.79
CA GLU A 237 2.28 -13.11 -12.91
C GLU A 237 1.77 -11.85 -13.65
N ILE A 238 2.25 -10.67 -13.26
CA ILE A 238 1.91 -9.38 -13.86
C ILE A 238 2.32 -9.29 -15.33
N TYR A 239 3.53 -9.72 -15.68
CA TYR A 239 4.00 -9.72 -17.08
C TYR A 239 3.28 -10.74 -17.95
N SER A 240 2.60 -11.72 -17.34
CA SER A 240 1.71 -12.66 -18.06
C SER A 240 0.30 -12.10 -18.27
N GLY A 241 0.05 -10.84 -17.88
CA GLY A 241 -1.24 -10.16 -18.05
C GLY A 241 -2.22 -10.33 -16.89
N ASN A 242 -1.80 -10.99 -15.81
CA ASN A 242 -2.67 -11.27 -14.67
C ASN A 242 -2.48 -10.25 -13.54
N ASN A 243 -3.54 -9.98 -12.79
CA ASN A 243 -3.48 -9.08 -11.65
C ASN A 243 -3.12 -9.83 -10.36
N VAL A 244 -2.44 -9.13 -9.44
CA VAL A 244 -2.04 -9.67 -8.14
C VAL A 244 -2.59 -8.77 -7.05
N LEU A 245 -3.13 -9.36 -5.98
CA LEU A 245 -3.63 -8.63 -4.82
C LEU A 245 -2.79 -8.93 -3.58
N ALA A 246 -2.19 -7.90 -2.99
CA ALA A 246 -1.57 -8.00 -1.68
C ALA A 246 -2.53 -7.53 -0.59
N HIS A 247 -2.61 -8.28 0.51
CA HIS A 247 -3.46 -7.91 1.63
C HIS A 247 -2.82 -8.21 2.99
N CYS A 248 -3.27 -7.44 3.98
CA CYS A 248 -3.11 -7.77 5.40
C CYS A 248 -4.49 -7.65 6.05
N ARG A 249 -4.59 -7.23 7.31
CA ARG A 249 -5.87 -7.01 7.98
C ARG A 249 -6.62 -5.83 7.40
N GLY A 250 -5.90 -4.73 7.17
CA GLY A 250 -6.44 -3.48 6.63
C GLY A 250 -6.02 -3.19 5.19
N GLY A 251 -4.93 -3.79 4.72
CA GLY A 251 -4.31 -3.43 3.45
C GLY A 251 -3.65 -2.05 3.48
N VAL A 252 -3.04 -1.65 4.60
CA VAL A 252 -2.49 -0.29 4.82
C VAL A 252 -1.00 -0.34 5.17
N GLY A 253 -0.60 -0.98 6.27
CA GLY A 253 0.81 -1.17 6.66
C GLY A 253 1.50 -2.29 5.91
N ARG A 254 1.45 -3.54 6.43
CA ARG A 254 2.17 -4.71 5.87
C ARG A 254 1.98 -4.95 4.36
N ALA A 255 0.75 -4.84 3.85
CA ALA A 255 0.50 -4.97 2.42
C ALA A 255 1.03 -3.77 1.63
N GLY A 256 0.93 -2.57 2.20
CA GLY A 256 1.54 -1.35 1.65
C GLY A 256 3.06 -1.44 1.60
N LEU A 257 3.69 -2.00 2.64
CA LEU A 257 5.13 -2.27 2.68
C LEU A 257 5.55 -3.18 1.51
N PHE A 258 4.86 -4.30 1.30
CA PHE A 258 5.13 -5.19 0.16
C PHE A 258 4.95 -4.45 -1.18
N ALA A 259 3.87 -3.68 -1.34
CA ALA A 259 3.65 -2.89 -2.56
C ALA A 259 4.71 -1.79 -2.74
N GLY A 260 5.25 -1.22 -1.66
CA GLY A 260 6.37 -0.29 -1.71
C GLY A 260 7.65 -0.95 -2.23
N CYS A 261 8.00 -2.13 -1.70
CA CYS A 261 9.11 -2.92 -2.23
C CYS A 261 8.90 -3.27 -3.71
N TRP A 262 7.68 -3.62 -4.12
CA TRP A 262 7.34 -3.88 -5.52
C TRP A 262 7.51 -2.63 -6.41
N LEU A 263 7.06 -1.46 -5.97
CA LEU A 263 7.23 -0.19 -6.68
C LEU A 263 8.72 0.12 -6.89
N LEU A 264 9.53 -0.05 -5.85
CA LEU A 264 10.97 0.20 -5.88
C LEU A 264 11.70 -0.81 -6.79
N GLU A 265 11.48 -2.12 -6.60
CA GLU A 265 12.14 -3.18 -7.41
C GLU A 265 11.86 -3.02 -8.91
N ASN A 266 10.67 -2.55 -9.28
CA ASN A 266 10.27 -2.33 -10.67
C ASN A 266 10.62 -0.93 -11.20
N LEU A 267 11.36 -0.12 -10.43
CA LEU A 267 11.75 1.25 -10.78
C LEU A 267 10.54 2.15 -11.14
N LEU A 268 9.37 1.85 -10.56
CA LEU A 268 8.17 2.67 -10.70
C LEU A 268 8.17 3.84 -9.71
N SER A 269 9.06 3.82 -8.72
CA SER A 269 9.35 4.95 -7.85
C SER A 269 10.84 5.00 -7.55
N ARG A 270 11.38 6.21 -7.43
CA ARG A 270 12.83 6.43 -7.27
C ARG A 270 13.27 6.73 -5.84
N SER A 271 12.34 6.97 -4.92
CA SER A 271 12.64 7.23 -3.52
C SER A 271 11.56 6.62 -2.60
N VAL A 272 11.93 6.42 -1.34
CA VAL A 272 10.98 5.93 -0.33
C VAL A 272 9.90 6.97 -0.07
N GLU A 273 10.26 8.24 0.01
CA GLU A 273 9.30 9.35 0.15
C GLU A 273 8.18 9.26 -0.91
N ARG A 274 8.57 9.20 -2.18
CA ARG A 274 7.63 9.17 -3.32
C ARG A 274 6.82 7.88 -3.33
N THR A 275 7.45 6.76 -2.96
CA THR A 275 6.76 5.48 -2.77
C THR A 275 5.64 5.58 -1.75
N VAL A 276 5.90 6.21 -0.60
CA VAL A 276 4.88 6.40 0.44
C VAL A 276 3.78 7.34 -0.04
N CYS A 277 4.11 8.42 -0.76
CA CYS A 277 3.10 9.30 -1.35
C CYS A 277 2.19 8.55 -2.34
N ILE A 278 2.76 7.72 -3.22
CA ILE A 278 1.96 6.87 -4.14
C ILE A 278 1.03 5.97 -3.32
N LEU A 279 1.54 5.21 -2.35
CA LEU A 279 0.72 4.31 -1.55
C LEU A 279 -0.39 5.05 -0.79
N ARG A 280 -0.11 6.26 -0.31
CA ARG A 280 -1.07 7.08 0.42
C ARG A 280 -2.22 7.56 -0.45
N GLU A 281 -1.90 8.01 -1.66
CA GLU A 281 -2.87 8.39 -2.68
C GLU A 281 -3.72 7.20 -3.13
N ARG A 282 -3.08 6.07 -3.41
CA ARG A 282 -3.76 4.90 -4.00
C ARG A 282 -4.61 4.11 -3.01
N ARG A 283 -4.28 4.16 -1.72
CA ARG A 283 -4.90 3.28 -0.71
C ARG A 283 -5.41 3.98 0.53
N SER A 284 -4.57 4.75 1.22
CA SER A 284 -4.92 5.42 2.47
C SER A 284 -3.82 6.36 2.89
N SER A 285 -4.15 7.58 3.34
CA SER A 285 -3.21 8.53 3.94
C SER A 285 -2.37 7.99 5.11
N LYS A 286 -2.75 6.83 5.67
CA LYS A 286 -2.04 6.12 6.74
C LYS A 286 -1.11 5.00 6.25
N ALA A 287 -1.00 4.80 4.93
CA ALA A 287 -0.14 3.76 4.37
C ALA A 287 1.31 3.95 4.83
N ILE A 288 1.95 2.80 5.13
CA ILE A 288 3.14 2.70 5.97
C ILE A 288 2.84 3.24 7.38
N GLU A 289 2.54 2.32 8.29
CA GLU A 289 1.94 2.62 9.60
C GLU A 289 2.99 2.80 10.71
N THR A 290 4.20 2.25 10.54
CA THR A 290 5.23 2.21 11.60
C THR A 290 6.58 2.70 11.11
N TYR A 291 7.42 3.14 12.05
CA TYR A 291 8.83 3.46 11.80
C TYR A 291 9.56 2.30 11.12
N ALA A 292 9.42 1.08 11.67
CA ALA A 292 10.07 -0.12 11.15
C ALA A 292 9.72 -0.40 9.68
N GLN A 293 8.49 -0.11 9.25
CA GLN A 293 8.08 -0.25 7.85
C GLN A 293 8.75 0.80 6.95
N ALA A 294 8.85 2.05 7.41
CA ALA A 294 9.54 3.10 6.66
C ALA A 294 11.04 2.80 6.53
N GLU A 295 11.69 2.43 7.64
CA GLU A 295 13.09 2.02 7.69
C GLU A 295 13.36 0.82 6.77
N TYR A 296 12.46 -0.17 6.75
CA TYR A 296 12.59 -1.34 5.87
C TYR A 296 12.59 -0.95 4.39
N LEU A 297 11.74 0.00 3.97
CA LEU A 297 11.75 0.49 2.59
C LEU A 297 13.08 1.19 2.24
N VAL A 298 13.67 1.94 3.18
CA VAL A 298 14.98 2.56 2.99
C VAL A 298 16.05 1.49 2.81
N ARG A 299 16.12 0.50 3.71
CA ARG A 299 17.04 -0.65 3.57
C ARG A 299 16.84 -1.40 2.26
N TYR A 300 15.60 -1.58 1.82
CA TYR A 300 15.26 -2.22 0.54
C TYR A 300 15.78 -1.43 -0.66
N LEU A 301 15.56 -0.11 -0.69
CA LEU A 301 16.04 0.76 -1.77
C LEU A 301 17.57 0.80 -1.82
N MET A 302 18.25 0.85 -0.66
CA MET A 302 19.71 0.80 -0.59
C MET A 302 20.27 -0.50 -1.18
N ALA A 303 19.71 -1.65 -0.78
CA ALA A 303 20.09 -2.94 -1.33
C ALA A 303 19.81 -3.03 -2.84
N LEU A 304 18.70 -2.46 -3.31
CA LEU A 304 18.39 -2.36 -4.73
C LEU A 304 19.44 -1.52 -5.48
N ASN A 305 19.76 -0.33 -5.00
CA ASN A 305 20.76 0.57 -5.62
C ASN A 305 22.14 -0.09 -5.68
N GLN A 306 22.56 -0.78 -4.62
CA GLN A 306 23.79 -1.55 -4.60
C GLN A 306 23.82 -2.63 -5.69
N ARG A 307 22.75 -3.40 -5.84
CA ARG A 307 22.65 -4.43 -6.90
C ARG A 307 22.64 -3.84 -8.31
N LEU A 308 22.10 -2.64 -8.48
CA LEU A 308 22.05 -1.94 -9.76
C LEU A 308 23.32 -1.13 -10.06
N GLY A 309 24.27 -1.04 -9.12
CA GLY A 309 25.45 -0.19 -9.26
C GLY A 309 25.11 1.30 -9.35
N ILE A 310 23.92 1.70 -8.88
CA ILE A 310 23.50 3.11 -8.88
C ILE A 310 24.25 3.79 -7.73
N PRO A 311 25.08 4.81 -8.00
CA PRO A 311 25.82 5.49 -6.96
C PRO A 311 24.84 6.13 -5.99
N PHE A 312 25.10 5.92 -4.71
CA PHE A 312 24.29 6.47 -3.66
C PHE A 312 24.29 8.01 -3.76
N ARG A 313 23.10 8.62 -3.90
CA ARG A 313 22.95 10.07 -3.99
C ARG A 313 22.03 10.52 -2.85
N ALA A 314 22.60 11.05 -1.79
CA ALA A 314 21.83 11.74 -0.75
C ALA A 314 21.03 12.86 -1.44
N THR A 315 19.71 12.87 -1.25
CA THR A 315 18.89 13.98 -1.73
C THR A 315 19.26 15.18 -0.88
N THR A 316 19.84 16.20 -1.53
CA THR A 316 20.53 17.35 -0.96
C THR A 316 20.06 17.75 0.45
N ALA A 317 21.01 17.64 1.39
CA ALA A 317 20.90 17.94 2.81
C ALA A 317 20.71 19.45 3.10
N ALA A 318 19.55 20.01 2.74
CA ALA A 318 19.21 21.39 3.09
C ALA A 318 18.38 21.51 4.38
N ASP A 319 17.52 20.53 4.72
CA ASP A 319 16.52 20.71 5.80
C ASP A 319 16.59 19.70 6.97
N LEU A 320 17.65 18.88 7.05
CA LEU A 320 17.77 17.83 8.09
C LEU A 320 17.96 18.36 9.52
N ASN A 321 18.25 19.67 9.67
CA ASN A 321 18.55 20.35 10.93
C ASN A 321 17.31 20.86 11.69
N SER A 322 16.10 20.60 11.20
CA SER A 322 14.86 20.97 11.89
C SER A 322 14.30 19.83 12.76
N ASP A 323 13.61 20.18 13.84
CA ASP A 323 12.77 19.28 14.64
C ASP A 323 11.57 18.83 13.78
N ILE A 324 11.81 17.84 12.92
CA ILE A 324 10.79 17.27 12.05
C ILE A 324 9.92 16.32 12.89
N PRO A 325 8.59 16.52 12.97
CA PRO A 325 7.69 15.61 13.68
C PRO A 325 7.76 14.21 13.10
N PHE A 326 7.91 13.20 13.97
CA PHE A 326 7.86 11.80 13.58
C PHE A 326 6.49 11.46 12.96
N GLU A 327 5.39 11.86 13.61
CA GLU A 327 4.04 11.52 13.17
C GLU A 327 3.45 12.60 12.26
N SER A 328 2.72 12.15 11.24
CA SER A 328 1.75 12.97 10.51
C SER A 328 0.46 13.16 11.33
N GLU A 329 -0.41 14.05 10.89
CA GLU A 329 -1.77 14.22 11.46
C GLU A 329 -2.58 12.92 11.53
N SER A 330 -2.23 11.94 10.70
CA SER A 330 -2.90 10.65 10.63
C SER A 330 -2.36 9.59 11.59
N GLY A 331 -1.29 9.89 12.34
CA GLY A 331 -0.62 8.99 13.29
C GLY A 331 0.34 7.98 12.64
N SER A 332 0.71 8.20 11.37
CA SER A 332 1.71 7.42 10.64
C SER A 332 2.97 8.27 10.40
N PRO A 333 4.16 7.70 10.10
CA PRO A 333 5.38 8.48 9.89
C PRO A 333 5.19 9.63 8.88
N SER A 334 5.65 10.83 9.21
CA SER A 334 5.49 12.00 8.34
C SER A 334 6.37 11.89 7.09
N ILE A 335 5.93 12.51 5.98
CA ILE A 335 6.72 12.53 4.73
C ILE A 335 8.10 13.18 4.95
N PRO A 336 8.20 14.36 5.60
CA PRO A 336 9.51 14.95 5.88
C PRO A 336 10.40 14.06 6.75
N PHE A 337 9.81 13.32 7.71
CA PHE A 337 10.56 12.37 8.53
C PHE A 337 11.10 11.20 7.70
N ILE A 338 10.30 10.65 6.79
CA ILE A 338 10.73 9.58 5.87
C ILE A 338 11.87 10.06 4.98
N ALA A 339 11.77 11.26 4.40
CA ALA A 339 12.85 11.85 3.61
C ALA A 339 14.13 12.05 4.45
N LYS A 340 13.98 12.45 5.72
CA LYS A 340 15.10 12.53 6.67
C LYS A 340 15.72 11.16 6.95
N LEU A 341 14.92 10.12 7.18
CA LEU A 341 15.43 8.76 7.38
C LEU A 341 16.16 8.23 6.15
N GLU A 342 15.59 8.45 4.97
CA GLU A 342 16.20 8.08 3.69
C GLU A 342 17.57 8.76 3.56
N ASN A 343 17.71 10.02 3.97
CA ASN A 343 19.01 10.70 3.97
C ASN A 343 19.96 10.28 5.11
N LEU A 344 19.47 9.87 6.28
CA LEU A 344 20.30 9.51 7.45
C LEU A 344 20.87 8.09 7.36
N ILE A 345 20.04 7.09 7.07
CA ILE A 345 20.46 5.66 6.99
C ILE A 345 21.46 5.48 5.84
N SER A 346 21.31 6.31 4.83
CA SER A 346 22.19 6.47 3.69
C SER A 346 23.64 6.87 3.99
N VAL A 347 23.94 7.39 5.19
CA VAL A 347 25.28 7.86 5.56
C VAL A 347 26.08 6.79 6.32
N ASP A 348 25.43 5.75 6.86
CA ASP A 348 26.11 4.68 7.62
C ASP A 348 25.65 3.26 7.22
N PRO A 349 26.37 2.58 6.31
CA PRO A 349 26.11 1.20 5.93
C PRO A 349 26.23 0.20 7.08
N ALA A 350 26.86 0.54 8.21
CA ALA A 350 26.96 -0.34 9.37
C ALA A 350 25.59 -0.54 10.06
N LEU A 351 24.63 0.37 9.87
CA LEU A 351 23.23 0.19 10.30
C LEU A 351 22.50 -0.95 9.55
N ILE A 352 23.13 -1.56 8.54
CA ILE A 352 22.58 -2.64 7.70
C ILE A 352 23.06 -4.03 8.17
N GLN A 353 24.00 -4.12 9.13
CA GLN A 353 24.76 -5.36 9.40
C GLN A 353 23.93 -6.58 9.87
N ASP A 354 22.65 -6.43 10.21
CA ASP A 354 21.84 -7.56 10.65
C ASP A 354 21.39 -8.53 9.53
N ASP A 355 21.46 -8.17 8.22
CA ASP A 355 20.90 -9.03 7.14
C ASP A 355 21.67 -9.05 5.81
N LEU A 356 22.87 -8.48 5.71
CA LEU A 356 23.67 -8.68 4.51
C LEU A 356 24.28 -10.09 4.54
N PRO A 357 24.11 -10.92 3.49
CA PRO A 357 24.91 -12.14 3.39
C PRO A 357 26.39 -11.74 3.40
N PRO A 358 27.26 -12.56 4.03
CA PRO A 358 28.67 -12.22 4.17
C PRO A 358 29.28 -11.91 2.80
N ILE A 359 30.00 -10.80 2.74
CA ILE A 359 30.81 -10.44 1.58
C ILE A 359 31.86 -11.54 1.44
N ASP A 360 31.85 -12.25 0.32
CA ASP A 360 32.89 -13.23 0.00
C ASP A 360 34.18 -12.45 -0.36
N GLU A 361 35.01 -12.17 0.65
CA GLU A 361 36.32 -11.52 0.48
C GLU A 361 37.37 -12.42 -0.20
N GLY A 362 36.95 -13.48 -0.88
CA GLY A 362 37.82 -14.51 -1.45
C GLY A 362 38.08 -14.47 -2.96
N SER A 363 37.81 -13.37 -3.69
CA SER A 363 38.00 -13.38 -5.17
C SER A 363 38.75 -12.20 -5.80
N PHE A 364 39.40 -11.34 -5.01
CA PHE A 364 40.27 -10.27 -5.52
C PHE A 364 41.71 -10.39 -5.01
N ALA A 365 42.31 -11.57 -5.15
CA ALA A 365 43.77 -11.72 -5.15
C ALA A 365 44.16 -12.98 -5.92
N GLU A 366 45.15 -12.86 -6.79
CA GLU A 366 45.69 -13.88 -7.72
C GLU A 366 44.79 -14.07 -8.98
N THR A 367 45.24 -13.87 -10.22
CA THR A 367 46.57 -14.09 -10.81
C THR A 367 46.70 -13.26 -12.10
N LEU A 368 47.65 -12.31 -12.12
CA LEU A 368 48.37 -11.96 -13.35
C LEU A 368 49.38 -13.08 -13.59
N SER A 369 49.17 -13.94 -14.58
CA SER A 369 50.23 -14.53 -15.44
C SER A 369 49.74 -15.76 -16.21
N SER A 370 50.10 -15.80 -17.49
CA SER A 370 50.13 -16.93 -18.43
C SER A 370 48.84 -17.36 -19.16
N ALA A 371 48.80 -17.04 -20.46
CA ALA A 371 48.18 -17.87 -21.50
C ALA A 371 49.05 -19.15 -21.71
N PRO A 372 48.57 -20.30 -22.27
CA PRO A 372 47.81 -20.36 -23.53
C PRO A 372 46.81 -21.54 -23.76
N SER A 373 46.14 -21.45 -24.92
CA SER A 373 45.71 -22.52 -25.85
C SER A 373 44.30 -23.14 -25.79
N ARG A 374 43.81 -23.39 -27.01
CA ARG A 374 42.45 -23.72 -27.49
C ARG A 374 41.98 -25.14 -27.13
N SER A 375 40.66 -25.35 -26.97
CA SER A 375 39.86 -26.27 -27.81
C SER A 375 38.35 -26.20 -27.50
N ASN A 376 37.55 -26.45 -28.54
CA ASN A 376 36.09 -26.36 -28.62
C ASN A 376 35.35 -27.46 -27.84
N THR A 377 34.14 -27.18 -27.34
CA THR A 377 32.88 -27.80 -27.80
C THR A 377 31.66 -27.18 -27.10
N ALA A 378 30.60 -26.98 -27.89
CA ALA A 378 29.39 -26.26 -27.54
C ALA A 378 28.34 -27.17 -26.89
N THR A 379 27.51 -26.60 -26.00
CA THR A 379 26.05 -26.76 -26.09
C THR A 379 25.33 -25.63 -25.36
N THR A 380 24.45 -24.98 -26.12
CA THR A 380 23.78 -23.71 -25.84
C THR A 380 22.52 -23.91 -25.01
N PHE A 381 22.36 -23.17 -23.90
CA PHE A 381 21.06 -22.88 -23.30
C PHE A 381 21.01 -21.38 -23.01
N GLN A 382 20.23 -20.64 -23.80
CA GLN A 382 20.15 -19.18 -23.79
C GLN A 382 18.94 -18.77 -22.93
N ALA A 383 19.20 -18.16 -21.77
CA ALA A 383 18.18 -17.49 -20.98
C ALA A 383 17.88 -16.10 -21.60
N PRO A 384 16.63 -15.59 -21.54
CA PRO A 384 16.28 -14.32 -22.16
C PRO A 384 17.00 -13.15 -21.48
N GLU A 385 17.61 -12.30 -22.31
CA GLU A 385 18.35 -11.10 -21.91
C GLU A 385 17.46 -10.12 -21.14
N LEU A 386 17.81 -9.88 -19.88
CA LEU A 386 17.39 -8.68 -19.17
C LEU A 386 18.12 -7.49 -19.80
N CYS A 387 17.39 -6.72 -20.60
CA CYS A 387 17.87 -5.52 -21.24
C CYS A 387 18.29 -4.50 -20.15
N THR A 388 19.60 -4.39 -19.92
CA THR A 388 20.21 -3.35 -19.10
C THR A 388 20.11 -2.00 -19.83
N PRO A 389 19.55 -0.93 -19.23
CA PRO A 389 19.72 0.39 -19.81
C PRO A 389 21.15 0.88 -19.53
N LYS A 390 21.89 1.15 -20.61
CA LYS A 390 23.17 1.86 -20.56
C LYS A 390 22.91 3.28 -20.04
N TYR A 391 23.18 3.51 -18.75
CA TYR A 391 23.34 4.86 -18.23
C TYR A 391 24.68 5.41 -18.73
N HIS A 392 24.64 6.30 -19.73
CA HIS A 392 25.76 7.19 -19.98
C HIS A 392 25.71 8.32 -18.94
N SER A 393 26.79 8.44 -18.17
CA SER A 393 27.05 9.52 -17.23
C SER A 393 27.12 10.87 -17.95
N PHE A 394 26.32 11.85 -17.53
CA PHE A 394 26.70 13.26 -17.40
C PHE A 394 25.79 13.94 -16.38
#